data_AF-A0A2E7YYC6-F1
#
_entry.id   AF-A0A2E7YYC6-F1
#
_cell.length_a   1.000
_cell.length_b   1.000
_cell.length_c   1.000
_cell.angle_alpha   90.00
_cell.angle_beta   90.00
_cell.angle_gamma   90.00
#
_symmetry.space_group_name_H-M   'P 1'
#
loop_
_entity.id
_entity.type
_entity.pdbx_description
1 polymer ?
#
loop_
_entity_poly.entity_id
_entity_poly.type
_entity_poly.pdbx_seq_one_letter_code
_entity_poly.pdbx_strand_id
1 'polypeptide(L)'
;MKDSKENDLNTQSVLAMRGSGYYSQRTAGAKIAIDATQPIMEKALKEIPNLPILRMADFGCADGGTSQEMWFNLISKIRNSKDDRQIEILYTDLASNDFSTLFRTLQGMQGDPELSFQN
;
A
#
# COMPACT_ATOMS: atom_id res chain seq x y z
N MET A 1 -23.28 31.67 30.13
CA MET A 1 -23.01 30.32 29.57
C MET A 1 -22.83 30.46 28.07
N LYS A 2 -21.61 30.26 27.57
CA LYS A 2 -21.31 30.08 26.14
C LYS A 2 -20.70 28.70 26.06
N ASP A 3 -21.50 27.72 25.61
CA ASP A 3 -21.01 26.39 25.33
C ASP A 3 -20.18 26.44 24.05
N SER A 4 -18.86 26.62 24.20
CA SER A 4 -17.92 26.33 23.13
C SER A 4 -17.81 24.80 23.03
N LYS A 5 -18.48 24.21 22.05
CA LYS A 5 -18.21 22.83 21.64
C LYS A 5 -16.75 22.80 21.14
N GLU A 6 -15.85 22.30 21.97
CA GLU A 6 -14.55 21.82 21.53
C GLU A 6 -14.80 20.71 20.50
N ASN A 7 -14.65 21.06 19.22
CA ASN A 7 -14.51 20.08 18.16
C ASN A 7 -13.14 19.44 18.34
N ASP A 8 -13.07 18.42 19.19
CA ASP A 8 -11.98 17.46 19.19
C ASP A 8 -12.02 16.70 17.86
N LEU A 9 -11.42 17.32 16.84
CA LEU A 9 -11.16 16.68 15.56
C LEU A 9 -10.19 15.52 15.82
N ASN A 10 -10.73 14.33 16.05
CA ASN A 10 -9.94 13.11 16.16
C ASN A 10 -9.04 13.03 14.93
N THR A 11 -7.72 12.86 15.14
CA THR A 11 -6.74 12.68 14.07
C THR A 11 -7.20 11.65 13.04
N GLN A 12 -7.84 10.56 13.46
CA GLN A 12 -8.43 9.55 12.56
C GLN A 12 -9.48 10.16 11.62
N SER A 13 -10.34 11.07 12.10
CA SER A 13 -11.35 11.74 11.28
C SER A 13 -10.76 12.74 10.29
N VAL A 14 -9.72 13.47 10.68
CA VAL A 14 -9.03 14.45 9.81
C VAL A 14 -8.20 13.75 8.74
N LEU A 15 -7.53 12.66 9.11
CA LEU A 15 -6.70 11.86 8.22
C LEU A 15 -7.53 11.01 7.25
N ALA A 16 -8.66 10.46 7.69
CA ALA A 16 -9.60 9.72 6.84
C ALA A 16 -10.28 10.61 5.79
N MET A 17 -10.53 11.89 6.09
CA MET A 17 -11.11 12.84 5.14
C MET A 17 -10.11 13.33 4.06
N ARG A 18 -8.82 13.03 4.20
CA ARG A 18 -7.80 13.37 3.19
C ARG A 18 -7.63 12.22 2.19
N GLY A 19 -8.64 12.02 1.34
CA GLY A 19 -8.63 11.07 0.22
C GLY A 19 -7.93 11.57 -1.04
N SER A 20 -8.14 10.88 -2.16
CA SER A 20 -7.68 11.30 -3.51
C SER A 20 -6.17 11.33 -3.74
N GLY A 21 -5.41 10.42 -3.14
CA GLY A 21 -3.95 10.35 -3.35
C GLY A 21 -3.15 11.34 -2.49
N TYR A 22 -3.80 11.97 -1.50
CA TYR A 22 -3.18 12.95 -0.62
C TYR A 22 -1.93 12.42 0.06
N TYR A 23 -1.94 11.16 0.52
CA TYR A 23 -0.78 10.57 1.20
C TYR A 23 0.34 10.37 0.21
N SER A 24 0.10 9.62 -0.87
CA SER A 24 1.14 9.32 -1.86
C SER A 24 1.79 10.56 -2.47
N GLN A 25 1.06 11.67 -2.60
CA GLN A 25 1.60 12.94 -3.12
C GLN A 25 2.42 13.75 -2.09
N ARG A 26 2.30 13.45 -0.80
CA ARG A 26 2.90 14.25 0.31
C ARG A 26 3.92 13.47 1.13
N THR A 27 4.13 12.18 0.87
CA THR A 27 4.95 11.27 1.69
C THR A 27 6.23 10.80 1.01
N ALA A 28 6.96 11.69 0.32
CA ALA A 28 8.24 11.34 -0.33
C ALA A 28 9.24 10.64 0.61
N GLY A 29 9.30 11.06 1.88
CA GLY A 29 10.15 10.40 2.89
C GLY A 29 9.71 8.98 3.23
N ALA A 30 8.40 8.72 3.30
CA ALA A 30 7.89 7.37 3.56
C ALA A 30 8.14 6.44 2.36
N LYS A 31 8.00 6.97 1.14
CA LYS A 31 8.34 6.24 -0.08
C LYS A 31 9.80 5.80 -0.09
N ILE A 32 10.74 6.72 0.16
CA ILE A 32 12.18 6.41 0.25
C ILE A 32 12.43 5.31 1.30
N ALA A 33 11.80 5.42 2.47
CA ALA A 33 11.95 4.43 3.52
C ALA A 33 11.42 3.05 3.10
N ILE A 34 10.24 2.99 2.46
CA ILE A 34 9.64 1.74 1.97
C ILE A 34 10.48 1.12 0.86
N ASP A 35 10.89 1.89 -0.15
CA ASP A 35 11.70 1.39 -1.27
C ASP A 35 13.05 0.85 -0.78
N ALA A 36 13.64 1.46 0.26
CA ALA A 36 14.86 0.97 0.90
C ALA A 36 14.69 -0.40 1.57
N THR A 37 13.46 -0.86 1.82
CA THR A 37 13.19 -2.20 2.37
C THR A 37 13.22 -3.32 1.33
N GLN A 38 13.26 -2.99 0.03
CA GLN A 38 13.25 -3.97 -1.07
C GLN A 38 14.25 -5.13 -0.86
N PRO A 39 15.53 -4.91 -0.51
CA PRO A 39 16.48 -6.01 -0.30
C PRO A 39 16.11 -6.95 0.86
N ILE A 40 15.43 -6.40 1.89
CA ILE A 40 14.97 -7.17 3.05
C ILE A 40 13.82 -8.08 2.65
N MET A 41 12.86 -7.56 1.88
CA MET A 41 11.73 -8.33 1.34
C MET A 41 12.22 -9.49 0.45
N GLU A 42 13.18 -9.22 -0.43
CA GLU A 42 13.78 -10.25 -1.29
C GLU A 42 14.51 -11.34 -0.53
N LYS A 43 15.18 -10.97 0.58
CA LYS A 43 15.80 -11.96 1.47
C LYS A 43 14.74 -12.82 2.16
N ALA A 44 13.68 -12.20 2.69
CA ALA A 44 12.59 -12.90 3.35
C ALA A 44 11.92 -13.92 2.42
N LEU A 45 11.70 -13.59 1.14
CA LEU A 45 11.14 -14.51 0.15
C LEU A 45 11.95 -15.81 -0.02
N LYS A 46 13.27 -15.77 0.20
CA LYS A 46 14.15 -16.95 0.12
C LYS A 46 14.10 -17.81 1.38
N GLU A 47 13.68 -17.24 2.51
CA GLU A 47 13.69 -17.88 3.82
C GLU A 47 12.32 -18.45 4.21
N ILE A 48 11.23 -17.95 3.61
CA ILE A 48 9.89 -18.49 3.86
C ILE A 48 9.68 -19.86 3.17
N PRO A 49 8.81 -20.73 3.72
CA PRO A 49 8.48 -22.00 3.09
C PRO A 49 7.89 -21.84 1.68
N ASN A 50 8.20 -22.78 0.80
CA ASN A 50 7.61 -22.82 -0.53
C ASN A 50 6.17 -23.37 -0.46
N LEU A 51 5.21 -22.48 -0.22
CA LEU A 51 3.78 -22.79 -0.21
C LEU A 51 3.17 -22.52 -1.59
N PRO A 52 2.08 -23.21 -2.00
CA PRO A 52 1.42 -22.97 -3.29
C PRO A 52 0.88 -21.55 -3.51
N ILE A 53 0.53 -20.85 -2.42
CA ILE A 53 0.06 -19.47 -2.43
C ILE A 53 1.03 -18.64 -1.60
N LEU A 54 1.57 -17.59 -2.21
CA LEU A 54 2.37 -16.58 -1.53
C LEU A 54 1.44 -15.47 -1.02
N ARG A 55 1.19 -15.45 0.29
CA ARG A 55 0.36 -14.44 0.95
C ARG A 55 1.21 -13.36 1.59
N MET A 56 0.85 -12.11 1.35
CA MET A 56 1.47 -10.92 1.91
C MET A 56 0.40 -10.00 2.48
N ALA A 57 0.74 -9.20 3.49
CA ALA A 57 -0.18 -8.23 4.07
C ALA A 57 0.52 -6.87 4.21
N ASP A 58 -0.19 -5.81 3.80
CA ASP A 58 0.22 -4.42 3.95
C ASP A 58 -0.63 -3.78 5.05
N PHE A 59 0.00 -3.48 6.19
CA PHE A 59 -0.66 -2.96 7.38
C PHE A 59 -0.49 -1.44 7.45
N GLY A 60 -1.58 -0.70 7.26
CA GLY A 60 -1.58 0.76 7.13
C GLY A 60 -1.39 1.21 5.68
N CYS A 61 -2.19 0.64 4.77
CA CYS A 61 -1.99 0.81 3.32
C CYS A 61 -2.32 2.21 2.80
N ALA A 62 -3.08 3.02 3.55
CA ALA A 62 -3.62 4.29 3.09
C ALA A 62 -4.26 4.16 1.68
N ASP A 63 -3.79 4.95 0.71
CA ASP A 63 -4.24 4.95 -0.69
C ASP A 63 -3.41 4.01 -1.62
N GLY A 64 -2.48 3.24 -1.06
CA GLY A 64 -1.65 2.23 -1.74
C GLY A 64 -0.49 2.78 -2.58
N GLY A 65 -0.49 4.05 -2.95
CA GLY A 65 0.51 4.58 -3.90
C GLY A 65 1.93 4.65 -3.32
N THR A 66 2.08 4.76 -2.00
CA THR A 66 3.41 4.84 -1.37
C THR A 66 4.14 3.50 -1.40
N SER A 67 3.43 2.38 -1.21
CA SER A 67 3.99 1.02 -1.23
C SER A 67 3.93 0.35 -2.61
N GLN A 68 3.21 0.94 -3.57
CA GLN A 68 2.95 0.37 -4.89
C GLN A 68 4.22 -0.04 -5.63
N GLU A 69 5.23 0.83 -5.70
CA GLU A 69 6.47 0.54 -6.46
C GLU A 69 7.26 -0.63 -5.86
N MET A 70 7.38 -0.70 -4.54
CA MET A 70 8.02 -1.82 -3.85
C MET A 70 7.27 -3.13 -4.14
N TRP A 71 5.94 -3.14 -4.06
CA TRP A 71 5.14 -4.32 -4.41
C TRP A 71 5.31 -4.72 -5.87
N PHE A 72 5.24 -3.76 -6.80
CA PHE A 72 5.45 -3.99 -8.23
C PHE A 72 6.82 -4.63 -8.51
N ASN A 73 7.89 -4.08 -7.94
CA ASN A 73 9.25 -4.58 -8.10
C ASN A 73 9.42 -5.99 -7.53
N LEU A 74 8.87 -6.24 -6.34
CA LEU A 74 8.92 -7.55 -5.69
C LEU A 74 8.18 -8.62 -6.51
N ILE A 75 6.95 -8.33 -6.96
CA ILE A 75 6.13 -9.24 -7.78
C ILE A 75 6.81 -9.50 -9.12
N SER A 76 7.29 -8.45 -9.79
CA SER A 76 8.03 -8.57 -11.05
C SER A 76 9.23 -9.49 -10.91
N LYS A 77 9.97 -9.38 -9.80
CA LYS A 77 11.11 -10.24 -9.52
C LYS A 77 10.71 -11.70 -9.30
N ILE A 78 9.62 -11.95 -8.58
CA ILE A 78 9.05 -13.29 -8.39
C ILE A 78 8.71 -13.90 -9.77
N ARG A 79 7.97 -13.18 -10.62
CA ARG A 79 7.58 -13.67 -11.95
C ARG A 79 8.78 -13.88 -12.88
N ASN A 80 9.76 -12.98 -12.86
CA ASN A 80 11.00 -13.13 -13.63
C ASN A 80 11.82 -14.35 -13.19
N SER A 81 11.67 -14.80 -11.94
CA SER A 81 12.31 -16.02 -11.43
C SER A 81 11.59 -17.32 -11.81
N LYS A 82 10.53 -17.25 -12.62
CA LYS A 82 9.66 -18.39 -13.01
C LYS A 82 8.93 -19.03 -11.84
N ASP A 83 8.66 -18.24 -10.81
CA ASP A 83 7.77 -18.60 -9.73
C ASP A 83 6.34 -18.19 -10.10
N ASP A 84 5.54 -19.17 -10.53
CA ASP A 84 4.17 -18.99 -11.01
C ASP A 84 3.11 -19.19 -9.92
N ARG A 85 3.53 -19.24 -8.64
CA ARG A 85 2.58 -19.37 -7.52
C ARG A 85 1.56 -18.24 -7.51
N GLN A 86 0.36 -18.54 -7.03
CA GLN A 86 -0.65 -17.52 -6.79
C GLN A 86 -0.12 -16.52 -5.76
N ILE A 87 -0.26 -15.23 -6.05
CA ILE A 87 0.08 -14.15 -5.12
C ILE A 87 -1.22 -13.55 -4.59
N GLU A 88 -1.32 -13.40 -3.28
CA GLU A 88 -2.42 -12.76 -2.58
C GLU A 88 -1.86 -11.65 -1.69
N ILE A 89 -2.37 -10.42 -1.84
CA ILE A 89 -1.99 -9.28 -1.02
C ILE A 89 -3.22 -8.78 -0.27
N LEU A 90 -3.13 -8.79 1.06
CA LEU A 90 -4.15 -8.25 1.96
C LEU A 90 -3.77 -6.83 2.36
N TYR A 91 -4.49 -5.85 1.83
CA TYR A 91 -4.37 -4.46 2.26
C TYR A 91 -5.28 -4.21 3.47
N THR A 92 -4.70 -3.70 4.55
CA THR A 92 -5.43 -3.42 5.79
C THR A 92 -5.15 -2.00 6.26
N ASP A 93 -6.19 -1.36 6.79
CA ASP A 93 -6.12 -0.03 7.40
C ASP A 93 -7.31 0.12 8.36
N LEU A 94 -7.43 1.28 9.01
CA LEU A 94 -8.59 1.65 9.80
C LEU A 94 -9.86 1.60 8.92
N ALA A 95 -11.00 1.26 9.54
CA ALA A 95 -12.28 1.15 8.85
C ALA A 95 -12.71 2.43 8.12
N SER A 96 -12.19 3.59 8.52
CA SER A 96 -12.44 4.89 7.90
C SER A 96 -11.57 5.19 6.67
N ASN A 97 -10.62 4.32 6.31
CA ASN A 97 -9.76 4.54 5.16
C ASN A 97 -10.54 4.55 3.84
N ASP A 98 -10.05 5.33 2.86
CA ASP A 98 -10.61 5.36 1.52
C ASP A 98 -10.07 4.20 0.66
N PHE A 99 -10.60 3.01 0.90
CA PHE A 99 -10.29 1.82 0.10
C PHE A 99 -10.68 1.97 -1.38
N SER A 100 -11.60 2.89 -1.73
CA SER A 100 -11.95 3.12 -3.13
C SER A 100 -10.78 3.74 -3.89
N THR A 101 -10.06 4.67 -3.28
CA THR A 101 -8.82 5.22 -3.87
C THR A 101 -7.75 4.14 -3.97
N LEU A 102 -7.55 3.32 -2.93
CA LEU A 102 -6.63 2.17 -2.99
C LEU A 102 -6.92 1.30 -4.23
N PHE A 103 -8.16 0.87 -4.43
CA PHE A 103 -8.51 0.03 -5.58
C PHE A 103 -8.25 0.73 -6.91
N ARG A 104 -8.58 2.02 -7.05
CA ARG A 104 -8.30 2.77 -8.28
C ARG A 104 -6.80 2.89 -8.56
N THR A 105 -5.99 3.18 -7.53
CA THR A 105 -4.53 3.27 -7.65
C THR A 105 -3.94 1.95 -8.14
N LEU A 106 -4.28 0.83 -7.48
CA LEU A 106 -3.72 -0.49 -7.81
C LEU A 106 -4.14 -1.00 -9.20
N GLN A 107 -5.28 -0.53 -9.72
CA GLN A 107 -5.77 -0.86 -11.07
C GLN A 107 -5.33 0.16 -12.13
N GLY A 108 -4.45 1.11 -11.80
CA GLY A 108 -3.96 2.11 -12.76
C GLY A 108 -5.00 3.15 -13.20
N MET A 109 -6.15 3.21 -12.52
CA MET A 109 -7.18 4.23 -12.78
C MET A 109 -6.82 5.59 -12.15
N GLN A 110 -5.83 5.60 -11.26
CA GLN A 110 -5.24 6.76 -10.60
C GLN A 110 -3.76 6.47 -10.29
N GLY A 111 -2.92 7.50 -10.16
CA GLY A 111 -1.50 7.32 -9.87
C GLY A 111 -0.69 6.96 -11.12
N ASP A 112 0.37 6.17 -10.93
CA ASP A 112 1.21 5.68 -12.04
C ASP A 112 0.67 4.36 -12.59
N PRO A 113 0.12 4.33 -13.82
CA PRO A 113 -0.43 3.12 -14.40
C PRO A 113 0.64 2.06 -14.70
N GLU A 114 1.91 2.46 -14.88
CA GLU A 114 3.02 1.52 -15.14
C GLU A 114 3.27 0.59 -13.95
N LEU A 115 2.90 1.04 -12.75
CA LEU A 115 3.02 0.28 -11.50
C LEU A 115 1.73 -0.46 -11.12
N SER A 116 0.72 -0.50 -12.00
CA SER A 116 -0.54 -1.18 -11.73
C SER A 116 -0.39 -2.70 -11.76
N PHE A 117 -1.28 -3.40 -11.06
CA PHE A 117 -1.28 -4.87 -11.04
C PHE A 117 -1.89 -5.52 -12.30
N GLN A 118 -2.40 -4.72 -13.24
CA GLN A 118 -2.98 -5.22 -14.50
C GLN A 118 -2.00 -5.20 -15.68
N ASN A 119 -0.81 -4.61 -15.52
CA ASN A 119 0.19 -4.51 -16.59
C ASN A 119 0.97 -5.80 -16.85
#